data_AF-A0A7G9S046-F1
#
_entry.id   AF-A0A7G9S046-F1
#
_cell.length_a   1.000
_cell.length_b   1.000
_cell.length_c   1.000
_cell.angle_alpha   90.00
_cell.angle_beta   90.00
_cell.angle_gamma   90.00
#
_symmetry.space_group_name_H-M   'P 1'
#
loop_
_entity.id
_entity.type
_entity.pdbx_description
1 polymer ?
#
loop_
_entity_poly.entity_id
_entity_poly.type
_entity_poly.pdbx_seq_one_letter_code
_entity_poly.pdbx_strand_id
1 'polypeptide(L)'
;MKLYFKLIGMHFKSQMQHRTSFITLTVGQALMTVSAVMSVLILMSQSQNNTEFTIMEMLLAGSIVNATFSLAECFFRGFDLFPRLLGNGQYERMLLRPKNILIQILGSTMEFSRLGRTFVALVILIFVLLQVPIQHGWMILLMILSGIVLFGSLFIIYGACSFYTTDSLEVFNIFTDGGRQFGQIPFNLYGKNILVFATFVIPYACFQYYPLLVILGKSVSTIYMLAPLASFIFIIPAMLIWQQGMRHYQSTGS
;
A
#
# COMPACT_ATOMS: atom_id res chain seq x y z
N MET A 1 -22.43 -1.52 4.55
CA MET A 1 -21.47 -2.10 5.52
C MET A 1 -21.68 -3.59 5.79
N LYS A 2 -22.85 -4.07 6.22
CA LYS A 2 -23.08 -5.52 6.49
C LYS A 2 -22.68 -6.46 5.31
N LEU A 3 -22.94 -6.03 4.07
CA LEU A 3 -22.58 -6.80 2.88
C LEU A 3 -21.06 -6.97 2.73
N TYR A 4 -20.28 -5.91 2.93
CA TYR A 4 -18.82 -5.94 2.77
C TYR A 4 -18.16 -6.90 3.76
N PHE A 5 -18.54 -6.84 5.04
CA PHE A 5 -18.04 -7.79 6.05
C PHE A 5 -18.47 -9.24 5.77
N LYS A 6 -19.66 -9.44 5.17
CA LYS A 6 -20.08 -10.78 4.72
C LYS A 6 -19.19 -11.30 3.58
N LEU A 7 -18.80 -10.45 2.63
CA LEU A 7 -17.88 -10.79 1.55
C LEU A 7 -16.47 -11.11 2.08
N ILE A 8 -15.95 -10.32 3.02
CA ILE A 8 -14.69 -10.60 3.75
C ILE A 8 -14.75 -12.03 4.33
N GLY A 9 -15.80 -12.34 5.09
CA GLY A 9 -15.94 -13.66 5.73
C GLY A 9 -16.05 -14.81 4.72
N MET A 10 -16.69 -14.57 3.57
CA MET A 10 -16.77 -15.56 2.50
C MET A 10 -15.42 -15.85 1.85
N HIS A 11 -14.64 -14.80 1.52
CA HIS A 11 -13.29 -14.94 0.95
C HIS A 11 -12.35 -15.67 1.89
N PHE A 12 -12.43 -15.36 3.18
CA PHE A 12 -11.63 -16.04 4.20
C PHE A 12 -11.97 -17.53 4.28
N LYS A 13 -13.26 -17.88 4.32
CA LYS A 13 -13.71 -19.28 4.31
C LYS A 13 -13.30 -20.02 3.04
N SER A 14 -13.40 -19.37 1.87
CA SER A 14 -12.99 -19.95 0.59
C SER A 14 -11.50 -20.27 0.56
N GLN A 15 -10.64 -19.37 1.04
CA GLN A 15 -9.20 -19.63 1.14
C GLN A 15 -8.87 -20.73 2.16
N MET A 16 -9.58 -20.75 3.29
CA MET A 16 -9.44 -21.79 4.32
C MET A 16 -9.96 -23.17 3.90
N GLN A 17 -10.67 -23.30 2.76
CA GLN A 17 -11.03 -24.60 2.19
C GLN A 17 -9.78 -25.38 1.76
N HIS A 18 -8.78 -24.68 1.20
CA HIS A 18 -7.49 -25.24 0.83
C HIS A 18 -6.39 -24.74 1.79
N ARG A 19 -6.45 -25.21 3.04
CA ARG A 19 -5.57 -24.74 4.14
C ARG A 19 -4.08 -24.86 3.81
N THR A 20 -3.65 -25.95 3.18
CA THR A 20 -2.25 -26.15 2.80
C THR A 20 -1.79 -25.07 1.83
N SER A 21 -2.54 -24.84 0.75
CA SER A 21 -2.25 -23.76 -0.20
C SER A 21 -2.24 -22.39 0.47
N PHE A 22 -3.20 -22.12 1.35
CA PHE A 22 -3.26 -20.86 2.10
C PHE A 22 -2.02 -20.66 2.98
N ILE A 23 -1.62 -21.68 3.76
CA ILE A 23 -0.44 -21.62 4.63
C ILE A 23 0.83 -21.46 3.79
N THR A 24 1.02 -22.26 2.74
CA THR A 24 2.20 -22.18 1.87
C THR A 24 2.32 -20.80 1.23
N LEU A 25 1.22 -20.23 0.72
CA LEU A 25 1.23 -18.87 0.18
C LEU A 25 1.56 -17.84 1.27
N THR A 26 0.95 -17.94 2.45
CA THR A 26 1.18 -17.01 3.56
C THR A 26 2.64 -17.03 4.03
N VAL A 27 3.24 -18.22 4.15
CA VAL A 27 4.65 -18.41 4.50
C VAL A 27 5.55 -17.86 3.39
N GLY A 28 5.22 -18.13 2.12
CA GLY A 28 5.95 -17.55 0.99
C GLY A 28 5.94 -16.02 1.01
N GLN A 29 4.79 -15.42 1.33
CA GLN A 29 4.68 -13.97 1.48
C GLN A 29 5.51 -13.43 2.65
N ALA A 30 5.53 -14.14 3.79
CA ALA A 30 6.39 -13.80 4.91
C ALA A 30 7.88 -13.85 4.52
N LEU A 31 8.33 -14.92 3.86
CA LEU A 31 9.71 -15.08 3.40
C LEU A 31 10.16 -13.99 2.43
N MET A 32 9.28 -13.59 1.49
CA MET A 32 9.56 -12.47 0.58
C MET A 32 9.79 -11.16 1.34
N THR A 33 9.04 -10.94 2.43
CA THR A 33 9.18 -9.74 3.27
C THR A 33 10.46 -9.79 4.09
N VAL A 34 10.81 -10.95 4.64
CA VAL A 34 12.10 -11.17 5.32
C VAL A 34 13.26 -10.92 4.36
N SER A 35 13.18 -11.44 3.13
CA SER A 35 14.20 -11.23 2.10
C SER A 35 14.36 -9.75 1.77
N ALA A 36 13.27 -9.00 1.58
CA ALA A 36 13.34 -7.56 1.32
C ALA A 36 14.00 -6.79 2.47
N VAL A 37 13.66 -7.12 3.72
CA VAL A 37 14.27 -6.51 4.91
C VAL A 37 15.76 -6.84 4.99
N MET A 38 16.14 -8.10 4.73
CA MET A 38 17.54 -8.51 4.67
C MET A 38 18.31 -7.75 3.59
N SER A 39 17.72 -7.50 2.42
CA SER A 39 18.35 -6.68 1.38
C SER A 39 18.68 -5.29 1.88
N VAL A 40 17.75 -4.62 2.59
CA VAL A 40 18.03 -3.31 3.19
C VAL A 40 19.15 -3.38 4.23
N LEU A 41 19.14 -4.40 5.10
CA LEU A 41 20.19 -4.57 6.11
C LEU A 41 21.58 -4.74 5.48
N ILE A 42 21.68 -5.53 4.41
CA ILE A 42 22.95 -5.77 3.69
C ILE A 42 23.42 -4.50 2.97
N LEU A 43 22.51 -3.77 2.33
CA LEU A 43 22.87 -2.51 1.67
C LEU A 43 23.39 -1.48 2.68
N MET A 44 22.78 -1.42 3.86
CA MET A 44 23.16 -0.46 4.89
C MET A 44 24.43 -0.86 5.66
N SER A 45 24.71 -2.15 5.82
CA SER A 45 25.97 -2.59 6.44
C SER A 45 27.20 -2.28 5.57
N GLN A 46 27.02 -2.13 4.26
CA GLN A 46 28.08 -1.72 3.33
C GLN A 46 28.26 -0.20 3.25
N SER A 47 27.21 0.58 3.57
CA SER A 47 27.27 2.04 3.56
C SER A 47 28.05 2.53 4.78
N GLN A 48 29.24 3.10 4.56
CA GLN A 48 30.09 3.62 5.64
C GLN A 48 29.37 4.75 6.39
N ASN A 49 29.01 4.50 7.67
CA ASN A 49 28.70 5.38 8.84
C ASN A 49 28.16 6.84 8.70
N ASN A 50 27.92 7.36 7.51
CA ASN A 50 27.57 8.76 7.23
C ASN A 50 26.09 8.93 6.84
N THR A 51 25.21 8.00 7.23
CA THR A 51 23.77 8.16 7.01
C THR A 51 23.13 8.91 8.18
N GLU A 52 22.27 9.88 7.89
CA GLU A 52 21.49 10.62 8.91
C GLU A 52 20.56 9.73 9.75
N PHE A 53 20.36 8.48 9.32
CA PHE A 53 19.51 7.50 9.97
C PHE A 53 20.28 6.26 10.40
N THR A 54 19.89 5.70 11.55
CA THR A 54 20.40 4.41 12.03
C THR A 54 19.66 3.25 11.37
N ILE A 55 20.25 2.05 11.41
CA ILE A 55 19.61 0.83 10.87
C ILE A 55 18.23 0.59 11.49
N MET A 56 18.08 0.82 12.80
CA MET A 56 16.79 0.65 13.49
C MET A 56 15.73 1.65 13.00
N GLU A 57 16.11 2.90 12.76
CA GLU A 57 15.20 3.92 12.21
C GLU A 57 14.76 3.58 10.78
N MET A 58 15.65 2.98 9.98
CA MET A 58 15.30 2.49 8.64
C MET A 58 14.40 1.25 8.69
N LEU A 59 14.63 0.33 9.64
CA LEU A 59 13.72 -0.79 9.88
C LEU A 59 12.33 -0.32 10.32
N LEU A 60 12.26 0.76 11.12
CA LEU A 60 10.98 1.40 11.47
C LEU A 60 10.26 1.90 10.23
N ALA A 61 10.96 2.68 9.38
CA ALA A 61 10.44 3.16 8.11
C ALA A 61 9.92 2.02 7.23
N GLY A 62 10.76 1.01 6.99
CA GLY A 62 10.44 -0.10 6.11
C GLY A 62 9.35 -1.03 6.64
N SER A 63 9.25 -1.22 7.96
CA SER A 63 8.14 -1.98 8.55
C SER A 63 6.81 -1.25 8.40
N ILE A 64 6.76 0.07 8.56
CA ILE A 64 5.55 0.86 8.31
C ILE A 64 5.15 0.77 6.83
N VAL A 65 6.08 0.93 5.89
CA VAL A 65 5.78 0.83 4.45
C VAL A 65 5.33 -0.57 4.04
N ASN A 66 5.97 -1.63 4.55
CA ASN A 66 5.53 -3.00 4.26
C ASN A 66 4.16 -3.32 4.87
N ALA A 67 3.89 -2.86 6.09
CA ALA A 67 2.58 -3.05 6.72
C ALA A 67 1.47 -2.32 5.94
N THR A 68 1.70 -1.07 5.56
CA THR A 68 0.74 -0.26 4.79
C THR A 68 0.46 -0.84 3.42
N PHE A 69 1.51 -1.16 2.66
CA PHE A 69 1.37 -1.74 1.33
C PHE A 69 0.64 -3.09 1.38
N SER A 70 1.02 -3.98 2.31
CA SER A 70 0.40 -5.29 2.44
C SER A 70 -1.07 -5.21 2.82
N LEU A 71 -1.43 -4.29 3.72
CA LEU A 71 -2.83 -4.05 4.08
C LEU A 71 -3.62 -3.45 2.91
N ALA A 72 -3.05 -2.49 2.18
CA ALA A 72 -3.66 -1.94 0.98
C ALA A 72 -3.89 -3.04 -0.08
N GLU A 73 -2.87 -3.85 -0.37
CA GLU A 73 -2.94 -4.95 -1.34
C GLU A 73 -3.99 -5.99 -0.93
N CYS A 74 -4.12 -6.28 0.37
CA CYS A 74 -5.13 -7.23 0.88
C CYS A 74 -6.57 -6.76 0.62
N PHE A 75 -6.87 -5.47 0.86
CA PHE A 75 -8.24 -4.94 0.80
C PHE A 75 -8.61 -4.32 -0.55
N PHE A 76 -7.64 -3.78 -1.30
CA PHE A 76 -7.85 -3.15 -2.60
C PHE A 76 -7.51 -4.08 -3.77
N ARG A 77 -7.25 -5.38 -3.51
CA ARG A 77 -6.89 -6.38 -4.52
C ARG A 77 -7.85 -6.42 -5.72
N GLY A 78 -9.14 -6.17 -5.49
CA GLY A 78 -10.13 -6.11 -6.56
C GLY A 78 -9.83 -5.07 -7.63
N PHE A 79 -9.18 -3.96 -7.27
CA PHE A 79 -8.74 -2.94 -8.22
C PHE A 79 -7.45 -3.34 -8.95
N ASP A 80 -6.53 -4.01 -8.25
CA ASP A 80 -5.31 -4.57 -8.85
C ASP A 80 -5.62 -5.69 -9.88
N LEU A 81 -6.69 -6.44 -9.66
CA LEU A 81 -7.19 -7.45 -10.60
C LEU A 81 -8.25 -6.92 -11.56
N PHE A 82 -8.55 -5.62 -11.53
CA PHE A 82 -9.62 -5.02 -12.31
C PHE A 82 -9.48 -5.19 -13.83
N PRO A 83 -8.27 -5.10 -14.44
CA PRO A 83 -8.11 -5.38 -15.87
C PRO A 83 -8.64 -6.77 -16.27
N ARG A 84 -8.46 -7.77 -15.39
CA ARG A 84 -8.99 -9.12 -15.57
C ARG A 84 -10.50 -9.20 -15.37
N LEU A 85 -11.07 -8.40 -14.47
CA LEU A 85 -12.52 -8.30 -14.28
C LEU A 85 -13.19 -7.68 -15.51
N LEU A 86 -12.54 -6.70 -16.13
CA LEU A 86 -12.99 -6.05 -17.35
C LEU A 86 -12.89 -7.02 -18.54
N GLY A 87 -11.72 -7.63 -18.79
CA GLY A 87 -11.51 -8.55 -19.91
C GLY A 87 -12.37 -9.82 -19.89
N ASN A 88 -12.84 -10.26 -18.73
CA ASN A 88 -13.73 -11.43 -18.60
C ASN A 88 -15.23 -11.08 -18.55
N GLY A 89 -15.61 -9.82 -18.80
CA GLY A 89 -17.02 -9.36 -18.75
C GLY A 89 -17.64 -9.43 -17.35
N GLN A 90 -16.84 -9.61 -16.28
CA GLN A 90 -17.36 -9.64 -14.92
C GLN A 90 -17.80 -8.25 -14.46
N TYR A 91 -17.15 -7.21 -14.97
CA TYR A 91 -17.54 -5.83 -14.71
C TYR A 91 -18.98 -5.53 -15.17
N GLU A 92 -19.38 -5.98 -16.35
CA GLU A 92 -20.76 -5.80 -16.86
C GLU A 92 -21.79 -6.46 -15.93
N ARG A 93 -21.47 -7.64 -15.40
CA ARG A 93 -22.32 -8.32 -14.40
C ARG A 93 -22.43 -7.53 -13.10
N MET A 94 -21.39 -6.78 -12.71
CA MET A 94 -21.42 -5.91 -11.54
C MET A 94 -22.30 -4.67 -11.77
N LEU A 95 -22.35 -4.13 -12.99
CA LEU A 95 -23.22 -3.00 -13.37
C LEU A 95 -24.70 -3.34 -13.21
N LEU A 96 -25.09 -4.59 -13.48
CA LEU A 96 -26.47 -5.07 -13.36
C LEU A 96 -26.95 -5.20 -11.91
N ARG A 97 -26.06 -5.20 -10.92
CA ARG A 97 -26.41 -5.38 -9.51
C ARG A 97 -26.73 -4.03 -8.87
N PRO A 98 -27.81 -3.91 -8.06
CA PRO A 98 -28.23 -2.66 -7.44
C PRO A 98 -27.38 -2.30 -6.20
N LYS A 99 -26.05 -2.29 -6.36
CA LYS A 99 -25.07 -1.98 -5.30
C LYS A 99 -23.95 -1.14 -5.88
N ASN A 100 -23.35 -0.30 -5.03
CA ASN A 100 -22.22 0.54 -5.42
C ASN A 100 -21.09 -0.31 -5.98
N ILE A 101 -20.69 -0.03 -7.23
CA ILE A 101 -19.68 -0.75 -8.01
C ILE A 101 -18.34 -0.79 -7.27
N LEU A 102 -17.93 0.29 -6.59
CA LEU A 102 -16.69 0.32 -5.82
C LEU A 102 -16.67 -0.75 -4.72
N ILE A 103 -17.78 -0.89 -3.99
CA ILE A 103 -17.90 -1.90 -2.92
C ILE A 103 -17.92 -3.31 -3.53
N GLN A 104 -18.53 -3.47 -4.70
CA GLN A 104 -18.54 -4.75 -5.42
C GLN A 104 -17.12 -5.14 -5.87
N ILE A 105 -16.33 -4.19 -6.38
CA ILE A 105 -14.95 -4.42 -6.80
C ILE A 105 -14.07 -4.73 -5.59
N LEU A 106 -14.12 -3.92 -4.53
CA LEU A 106 -13.38 -4.16 -3.28
C LEU A 106 -13.73 -5.53 -2.66
N GLY A 107 -15.00 -5.91 -2.73
CA GLY A 107 -15.49 -7.20 -2.23
C GLY A 107 -15.34 -8.35 -3.21
N SER A 108 -14.85 -8.13 -4.44
CA SER A 108 -14.77 -9.16 -5.48
C SER A 108 -13.66 -10.16 -5.19
N THR A 109 -12.53 -9.67 -4.68
CA THR A 109 -11.36 -10.46 -4.32
C THR A 109 -10.65 -9.83 -3.13
N MET A 110 -10.28 -10.65 -2.16
CA MET A 110 -9.39 -10.27 -1.06
C MET A 110 -8.37 -11.38 -0.86
N GLU A 111 -7.09 -11.03 -0.68
CA GLU A 111 -6.02 -12.01 -0.52
C GLU A 111 -5.49 -11.99 0.92
N PHE A 112 -6.02 -12.87 1.77
CA PHE A 112 -5.59 -12.97 3.17
C PHE A 112 -4.17 -13.54 3.30
N SER A 113 -3.66 -14.21 2.26
CA SER A 113 -2.26 -14.66 2.22
C SER A 113 -1.26 -13.52 2.36
N ARG A 114 -1.63 -12.28 1.99
CA ARG A 114 -0.80 -11.08 2.17
C ARG A 114 -0.58 -10.73 3.64
N LEU A 115 -1.47 -11.15 4.53
CA LEU A 115 -1.31 -10.94 5.98
C LEU A 115 -0.02 -11.58 6.53
N GLY A 116 0.56 -12.56 5.84
CA GLY A 116 1.91 -13.06 6.17
C GLY A 116 2.98 -11.97 6.10
N ARG A 117 2.93 -11.08 5.11
CA ARG A 117 3.82 -9.90 5.02
C ARG A 117 3.55 -8.93 6.16
N THR A 118 2.28 -8.65 6.41
CA THR A 118 1.86 -7.74 7.50
C THR A 118 2.34 -8.25 8.84
N PHE A 119 2.25 -9.56 9.10
CA PHE A 119 2.73 -10.17 10.32
C PHE A 119 4.24 -9.95 10.52
N VAL A 120 5.06 -10.24 9.51
CA VAL A 120 6.51 -9.99 9.56
C VAL A 120 6.81 -8.51 9.80
N ALA A 121 6.13 -7.62 9.07
CA ALA A 121 6.29 -6.19 9.24
C ALA A 121 5.94 -5.72 10.66
N LEU A 122 4.86 -6.25 11.26
CA LEU A 122 4.47 -5.94 12.64
C LEU A 122 5.47 -6.47 13.66
N VAL A 123 6.01 -7.68 13.47
CA VAL A 123 7.06 -8.23 14.36
C VAL A 123 8.29 -7.32 14.35
N ILE A 124 8.73 -6.88 13.16
CA ILE A 124 9.87 -5.95 13.03
C ILE A 124 9.52 -4.60 13.66
N LEU A 125 8.32 -4.07 13.40
CA LEU A 125 7.86 -2.81 13.99
C LEU A 125 7.98 -2.89 15.52
N ILE A 126 7.34 -3.88 16.15
CA ILE A 126 7.36 -4.09 17.61
C ILE A 126 8.80 -4.23 18.12
N PHE A 127 9.64 -5.01 17.46
CA PHE A 127 11.05 -5.17 17.82
C PHE A 127 11.81 -3.84 17.86
N VAL A 128 11.54 -2.95 16.89
CA VAL A 128 12.16 -1.62 16.83
C VAL A 128 11.56 -0.67 17.88
N LEU A 129 10.24 -0.72 18.13
CA LEU A 129 9.59 0.10 19.16
C LEU A 129 10.17 -0.15 20.56
N LEU A 130 10.71 -1.35 20.82
CA LEU A 130 11.34 -1.70 22.10
C LEU A 130 12.75 -1.11 22.27
N GLN A 131 13.39 -0.67 21.19
CA GLN A 131 14.79 -0.22 21.18
C GLN A 131 14.94 1.26 20.88
N VAL A 132 14.02 1.85 20.12
CA VAL A 132 14.08 3.24 19.70
C VAL A 132 13.11 4.07 20.55
N PRO A 133 13.57 5.17 21.20
CA PRO A 133 12.67 6.07 21.90
C PRO A 133 11.77 6.78 20.89
N ILE A 134 10.45 6.63 21.06
CA ILE A 134 9.45 7.12 20.12
C ILE A 134 8.61 8.19 20.79
N GLN A 135 8.58 9.36 20.17
CA GLN A 135 7.68 10.44 20.52
C GLN A 135 6.34 10.26 19.80
N HIS A 136 5.23 10.49 20.50
CA HIS A 136 3.88 10.49 19.91
C HIS A 136 3.54 9.20 19.12
N GLY A 137 3.67 8.02 19.74
CA GLY A 137 3.47 6.72 19.07
C GLY A 137 2.13 6.52 18.36
N TRP A 138 1.08 7.29 18.70
CA TRP A 138 -0.20 7.30 17.98
C TRP A 138 -0.03 7.69 16.50
N MET A 139 1.00 8.45 16.15
CA MET A 139 1.30 8.82 14.76
C MET A 139 1.61 7.61 13.89
N ILE A 140 2.15 6.53 14.44
CA ILE A 140 2.43 5.29 13.68
C ILE A 140 1.13 4.74 13.08
N LEU A 141 0.04 4.75 13.86
CA LEU A 141 -1.26 4.32 13.36
C LEU A 141 -1.75 5.24 12.22
N LEU A 142 -1.56 6.54 12.38
CA LEU A 142 -1.94 7.53 11.37
C LEU A 142 -1.09 7.41 10.09
N MET A 143 0.21 7.15 10.20
CA MET A 143 1.09 6.78 9.08
C MET A 143 0.59 5.53 8.38
N ILE A 144 0.16 4.52 9.16
CA ILE A 144 -0.35 3.27 8.57
C ILE A 144 -1.65 3.51 7.81
N LEU A 145 -2.62 4.20 8.42
CA LEU A 145 -3.92 4.44 7.80
C LEU A 145 -3.81 5.32 6.55
N SER A 146 -2.99 6.38 6.60
CA SER A 146 -2.74 7.26 5.47
C SER A 146 -2.00 6.55 4.33
N GLY A 147 -1.00 5.72 4.64
CA GLY A 147 -0.32 4.88 3.65
C GLY A 147 -1.25 3.87 2.99
N ILE A 148 -2.16 3.24 3.74
CA ILE A 148 -3.19 2.34 3.18
C ILE A 148 -4.08 3.08 2.18
N VAL A 149 -4.53 4.29 2.53
CA VAL A 149 -5.35 5.11 1.63
C VAL A 149 -4.56 5.54 0.38
N LEU A 150 -3.30 5.91 0.52
CA LEU A 150 -2.45 6.30 -0.60
C LEU A 150 -2.24 5.13 -1.57
N PHE A 151 -1.79 3.96 -1.09
CA PHE A 151 -1.61 2.78 -1.95
C PHE A 151 -2.94 2.29 -2.52
N GLY A 152 -4.02 2.30 -1.73
CA GLY A 152 -5.37 2.02 -2.21
C GLY A 152 -5.82 2.95 -3.34
N SER A 153 -5.48 4.23 -3.23
CA SER A 153 -5.75 5.24 -4.27
C SER A 153 -4.95 4.96 -5.54
N LEU A 154 -3.69 4.52 -5.43
CA LEU A 154 -2.91 4.07 -6.59
C LEU A 154 -3.53 2.85 -7.28
N PHE A 155 -4.00 1.86 -6.51
CA PHE A 155 -4.72 0.72 -7.09
C PHE A 155 -6.02 1.15 -7.79
N ILE A 156 -6.76 2.11 -7.24
CA ILE A 156 -7.96 2.66 -7.89
C ILE A 156 -7.60 3.35 -9.21
N ILE A 157 -6.53 4.17 -9.24
CA ILE A 157 -6.05 4.81 -10.46
C ILE A 157 -5.65 3.76 -11.50
N TYR A 158 -4.90 2.74 -11.08
CA TYR A 158 -4.51 1.61 -11.92
C TYR A 158 -5.74 0.94 -12.56
N GLY A 159 -6.74 0.58 -11.75
CA GLY A 159 -7.99 0.02 -12.26
C GLY A 159 -8.76 0.99 -13.16
N ALA A 160 -8.74 2.28 -12.87
CA ALA A 160 -9.40 3.29 -13.72
C ALA A 160 -8.73 3.41 -15.09
N CYS A 161 -7.40 3.30 -15.15
CA CYS A 161 -6.66 3.36 -16.41
C CYS A 161 -6.96 2.17 -17.33
N SER A 162 -7.38 1.03 -16.77
CA SER A 162 -7.77 -0.13 -17.58
C SER A 162 -9.06 0.07 -18.38
N PHE A 163 -9.81 1.15 -18.13
CA PHE A 163 -10.92 1.56 -19.00
C PHE A 163 -10.45 2.14 -20.34
N TYR A 164 -9.20 2.59 -20.43
CA TYR A 164 -8.64 3.25 -21.62
C TYR A 164 -7.62 2.37 -22.35
N THR A 165 -6.82 1.58 -21.62
CA THR A 165 -5.78 0.74 -22.20
C THR A 165 -5.52 -0.50 -21.34
N THR A 166 -5.33 -1.66 -21.98
CA THR A 166 -4.93 -2.91 -21.32
C THR A 166 -3.42 -3.15 -21.40
N ASP A 167 -2.74 -2.60 -22.39
CA ASP A 167 -1.40 -3.04 -22.80
C ASP A 167 -0.26 -2.31 -22.07
N SER A 168 -0.53 -1.15 -21.47
CA SER A 168 0.50 -0.30 -20.82
C SER A 168 0.31 -0.17 -19.30
N LEU A 169 -0.33 -1.15 -18.69
CA LEU A 169 -0.65 -1.13 -17.26
C LEU A 169 0.57 -1.39 -16.36
N GLU A 170 1.63 -2.04 -16.88
CA GLU A 170 2.83 -2.36 -16.11
C GLU A 170 3.58 -1.11 -15.58
N VAL A 171 3.45 0.03 -16.25
CA VAL A 171 4.06 1.30 -15.80
C VAL A 171 3.53 1.70 -14.42
N PHE A 172 2.28 1.35 -14.09
CA PHE A 172 1.72 1.65 -12.78
C PHE A 172 2.31 0.80 -11.65
N ASN A 173 2.83 -0.40 -11.97
CA ASN A 173 3.54 -1.22 -10.98
C ASN A 173 4.82 -0.51 -10.48
N ILE A 174 5.40 0.38 -11.30
CA ILE A 174 6.52 1.23 -10.88
C ILE A 174 6.09 2.15 -9.73
N PHE A 175 4.87 2.69 -9.76
CA PHE A 175 4.37 3.54 -8.68
C PHE A 175 3.96 2.72 -7.45
N THR A 176 3.36 1.54 -7.61
CA THR A 176 2.97 0.72 -6.46
C THR A 176 4.16 -0.02 -5.84
N ASP A 177 4.77 -0.95 -6.56
CA ASP A 177 5.89 -1.76 -6.08
C ASP A 177 7.17 -0.93 -5.93
N GLY A 178 7.44 0.01 -6.86
CA GLY A 178 8.56 0.93 -6.70
C GLY A 178 8.36 1.83 -5.47
N GLY A 179 7.17 2.41 -5.28
CA GLY A 179 6.85 3.18 -4.08
C GLY A 179 7.07 2.39 -2.78
N ARG A 180 6.69 1.10 -2.77
CA ARG A 180 6.97 0.18 -1.65
C ARG A 180 8.47 -0.06 -1.46
N GLN A 181 9.22 -0.30 -2.54
CA GLN A 181 10.64 -0.64 -2.46
C GLN A 181 11.50 0.57 -2.05
N PHE A 182 11.25 1.74 -2.64
CA PHE A 182 11.92 2.98 -2.26
C PHE A 182 11.48 3.48 -0.87
N GLY A 183 10.23 3.21 -0.46
CA GLY A 183 9.75 3.58 0.87
C GLY A 183 10.36 2.77 2.02
N GLN A 184 11.15 1.73 1.75
CA GLN A 184 11.80 0.96 2.81
C GLN A 184 12.86 1.76 3.57
N ILE A 185 13.36 2.83 2.96
CA ILE A 185 14.36 3.73 3.51
C ILE A 185 13.81 5.17 3.43
N PRO A 186 14.16 6.08 4.35
CA PRO A 186 13.73 7.48 4.29
C PRO A 186 14.00 8.14 2.93
N PHE A 187 12.97 8.79 2.37
CA PHE A 187 13.03 9.33 1.00
C PHE A 187 14.12 10.39 0.76
N ASN A 188 14.64 11.05 1.80
CA ASN A 188 15.69 12.05 1.62
C ASN A 188 17.03 11.47 1.15
N LEU A 189 17.28 10.18 1.43
CA LEU A 189 18.53 9.52 1.05
C LEU A 189 18.64 9.30 -0.46
N TYR A 190 17.52 9.36 -1.19
CA TYR A 190 17.48 9.31 -2.65
C TYR A 190 17.72 10.68 -3.31
N GLY A 191 17.92 11.74 -2.53
CA GLY A 191 18.16 13.08 -3.01
C GLY A 191 16.90 13.95 -3.16
N LYS A 192 17.13 15.25 -3.33
CA LYS A 192 16.10 16.28 -3.27
C LYS A 192 14.98 16.09 -4.30
N ASN A 193 15.32 15.68 -5.52
CA ASN A 193 14.35 15.54 -6.61
C ASN A 193 13.34 14.42 -6.33
N ILE A 194 13.83 13.28 -5.83
CA ILE A 194 12.98 12.14 -5.46
C ILE A 194 12.11 12.51 -4.26
N LEU A 195 12.66 13.23 -3.27
CA LEU A 195 11.88 13.71 -2.14
C LEU A 195 10.75 14.66 -2.55
N VAL A 196 11.02 15.61 -3.47
CA VAL A 196 10.01 16.54 -4.00
C VAL A 196 8.92 15.77 -4.76
N PHE A 197 9.28 14.84 -5.63
CA PHE A 197 8.32 13.97 -6.31
C PHE A 197 7.45 13.18 -5.31
N ALA A 198 8.10 12.56 -4.32
CA ALA A 198 7.43 11.81 -3.27
C ALA A 198 6.58 12.68 -2.34
N THR A 199 6.78 13.99 -2.31
CA THR A 199 6.00 14.91 -1.45
C THR A 199 4.79 15.46 -2.20
N PHE A 200 4.99 15.95 -3.43
CA PHE A 200 3.98 16.73 -4.13
C PHE A 200 3.21 15.95 -5.21
N VAL A 201 3.77 14.86 -5.76
CA VAL A 201 3.11 14.12 -6.85
C VAL A 201 2.28 12.94 -6.33
N ILE A 202 2.88 12.05 -5.51
CA ILE A 202 2.18 10.84 -4.98
C ILE A 202 2.05 10.84 -3.43
N PRO A 203 2.36 11.94 -2.75
CA PRO A 203 2.57 12.02 -1.29
C PRO A 203 3.16 10.82 -0.49
N TYR A 204 4.11 10.02 -1.01
CA TYR A 204 4.79 8.99 -0.20
C TYR A 204 5.54 9.55 1.01
N ALA A 205 6.24 10.67 0.85
CA ALA A 205 7.00 11.30 1.91
C ALA A 205 6.09 11.84 3.03
N CYS A 206 4.83 12.17 2.70
CA CYS A 206 3.85 12.72 3.62
C CYS A 206 3.40 11.72 4.69
N PHE A 207 3.26 10.43 4.36
CA PHE A 207 2.93 9.39 5.35
C PHE A 207 4.16 8.71 5.96
N GLN A 208 5.31 8.73 5.27
CA GLN A 208 6.51 8.01 5.70
C GLN A 208 7.55 8.96 6.31
N TYR A 209 8.10 9.90 5.52
CA TYR A 209 9.31 10.63 5.88
C TYR A 209 9.08 11.71 6.94
N TYR A 210 8.15 12.63 6.69
CA TYR A 210 7.89 13.76 7.58
C TYR A 210 7.42 13.35 8.98
N PRO A 211 6.38 12.50 9.15
CA PRO A 211 5.98 12.03 10.47
C PRO A 211 7.06 11.18 11.16
N LEU A 212 7.89 10.44 10.40
CA LEU A 212 9.02 9.70 10.96
C LEU A 212 10.04 10.63 11.64
N LEU A 213 10.33 11.80 11.06
CA LEU A 213 11.21 12.78 11.70
C LEU A 213 10.66 13.26 13.06
N VAL A 214 9.34 13.41 13.17
CA VAL A 214 8.69 13.83 14.43
C VAL A 214 8.71 12.71 15.45
N ILE A 215 8.40 11.47 15.03
CA ILE A 215 8.40 10.31 15.92
C ILE A 215 9.79 10.01 16.49
N LEU A 216 10.84 10.21 15.67
CA LEU A 216 12.24 10.03 16.08
C LEU A 216 12.79 11.23 16.86
N GLY A 217 12.01 12.29 17.10
CA GLY A 217 12.46 13.49 17.80
C GLY A 217 13.45 14.36 17.00
N LYS A 218 13.61 14.11 15.69
CA LYS A 218 14.48 14.88 14.78
C LYS A 218 13.85 16.18 14.30
N SER A 219 12.54 16.36 14.50
CA SER A 219 11.82 17.60 14.20
C SER A 219 10.66 17.80 15.17
N VAL A 220 10.37 19.06 15.50
CA VAL A 220 9.23 19.47 16.34
C VAL A 220 8.15 20.18 15.52
N SER A 221 8.28 20.18 14.18
CA SER A 221 7.36 20.89 13.29
C SER A 221 5.96 20.26 13.28
N THR A 222 4.96 21.06 13.66
CA THR A 222 3.54 20.66 13.58
C THR A 222 3.11 20.34 12.14
N ILE A 223 3.74 20.97 11.15
CA ILE A 223 3.45 20.70 9.73
C ILE A 223 3.82 19.25 9.38
N TYR A 224 4.92 18.73 9.92
CA TYR A 224 5.35 17.35 9.68
C TYR A 224 4.45 16.33 10.39
N MET A 225 3.88 16.70 11.53
CA MET A 225 2.88 15.90 12.24
C MET A 225 1.57 15.79 11.43
N LEU A 226 1.17 16.87 10.75
CA LEU A 226 -0.04 16.91 9.92
C LEU A 226 0.18 16.38 8.50
N ALA A 227 1.43 16.15 8.09
CA ALA A 227 1.77 15.69 6.74
C ALA A 227 0.97 14.46 6.27
N PRO A 228 0.69 13.44 7.09
CA PRO A 228 -0.04 12.26 6.61
C PRO A 228 -1.50 12.56 6.20
N LEU A 229 -2.06 13.71 6.62
CA LEU A 229 -3.35 14.20 6.12
C LEU A 229 -3.31 14.51 4.62
N ALA A 230 -2.16 14.95 4.09
CA ALA A 230 -1.99 15.18 2.66
C ALA A 230 -2.11 13.87 1.85
N SER A 231 -1.64 12.74 2.40
CA SER A 231 -1.77 11.43 1.76
C SER A 231 -3.22 10.95 1.72
N PHE A 232 -4.07 11.31 2.70
CA PHE A 232 -5.50 11.02 2.63
C PHE A 232 -6.20 11.78 1.51
N ILE A 233 -5.80 13.02 1.24
CA ILE A 233 -6.38 13.87 0.18
C ILE A 233 -6.15 13.24 -1.21
N PHE A 234 -5.13 12.40 -1.37
CA PHE A 234 -4.82 11.72 -2.63
C PHE A 234 -5.91 10.76 -3.13
N ILE A 235 -6.87 10.39 -2.27
CA ILE A 235 -8.05 9.64 -2.71
C ILE A 235 -8.96 10.45 -3.65
N ILE A 236 -8.95 11.78 -3.54
CA ILE A 236 -9.79 12.67 -4.36
C ILE A 236 -9.45 12.53 -5.85
N PRO A 237 -8.20 12.76 -6.30
CA PRO A 237 -7.86 12.58 -7.71
C PRO A 237 -8.08 11.14 -8.17
N ALA A 238 -7.80 10.13 -7.34
CA ALA A 238 -8.05 8.73 -7.69
C ALA A 238 -9.53 8.45 -8.00
N MET A 239 -10.44 8.97 -7.16
CA MET A 239 -11.87 8.83 -7.35
C MET A 239 -12.39 9.62 -8.56
N LEU A 240 -11.81 10.79 -8.86
CA LEU A 240 -12.15 11.56 -10.05
C LEU A 240 -11.74 10.81 -11.32
N ILE A 241 -10.52 10.27 -11.38
CA ILE A 241 -10.03 9.47 -12.51
C ILE A 241 -10.90 8.22 -12.67
N TRP A 242 -11.25 7.54 -11.57
CA TRP A 242 -12.17 6.41 -11.60
C TRP A 242 -13.55 6.76 -12.18
N GLN A 243 -14.16 7.85 -11.71
CA GLN A 243 -15.46 8.30 -12.22
C GLN A 243 -15.40 8.69 -13.70
N GLN A 244 -14.31 9.31 -14.15
CA GLN A 244 -14.11 9.61 -15.56
C GLN A 244 -13.94 8.33 -16.40
N GLY A 245 -13.11 7.38 -15.94
CA GLY A 245 -12.94 6.08 -16.59
C GLY A 245 -14.25 5.31 -16.74
N MET A 246 -15.08 5.29 -15.69
CA MET A 246 -16.41 4.67 -15.77
C MET A 246 -17.32 5.29 -16.84
N ARG A 247 -17.23 6.60 -17.09
CA ARG A 247 -18.04 7.29 -18.12
C ARG A 247 -17.55 6.99 -19.53
N HIS A 248 -16.26 6.67 -19.68
CA HIS A 248 -15.65 6.36 -20.96
C HIS A 248 -15.78 4.87 -21.33
N TYR A 249 -16.17 4.03 -20.38
CA TYR A 249 -16.29 2.59 -20.61
C TYR A 249 -17.26 2.27 -21.76
N GLN A 250 -16.74 1.61 -22.79
CA GLN A 250 -17.50 1.00 -23.87
C GLN A 250 -17.38 -0.52 -23.73
N SER A 251 -18.49 -1.24 -23.91
CA SER A 251 -18.50 -2.69 -23.82
C SER A 251 -17.52 -3.28 -24.85
N THR A 252 -16.78 -4.30 -24.45
CA THR A 252 -15.78 -5.00 -25.29
C THR A 252 -16.42 -5.86 -26.39
N GLY A 253 -17.71 -5.65 -26.70
CA GLY A 253 -18.49 -6.39 -27.69
C GLY A 253 -18.99 -5.55 -28.88
N SER A 254 -18.33 -4.42 -29.20
CA SER A 254 -18.55 -3.67 -30.45
C SER A 254 -17.46 -3.93 -31.48
#